data_AF-A0A814B8C4-F1
#
_entry.id   AF-A0A814B8C4-F1
#
_cell.length_a   1.000
_cell.length_b   1.000
_cell.length_c   1.000
_cell.angle_alpha   90.00
_cell.angle_beta   90.00
_cell.angle_gamma   90.00
#
_symmetry.space_group_name_H-M   'P 1'
#
loop_
_entity.id
_entity.type
_entity.pdbx_description
1 polymer ?
#
loop_
_entity_poly.entity_id
_entity_poly.type
_entity_poly.pdbx_seq_one_letter_code
_entity_poly.pdbx_strand_id
1 'polypeptide(L)'
;MKQPIPDPPPLAHRLQTQTGRPFLFWHVPVPQFCEQQAPIHSFAATSLKPQISMRAQTEKRSLSRLARSNGSALTLIMIAYPDTNQFHDVIESIRRYPYRYKIEQGKNYPKLKFTGTVKLHGANAAIVYQKELGYHCQSRHLIVSPEMDNHGFAHFMYPLAEKFLQERVLINCSMLQKHYDRGNTIVIYGEWCGRNIQKNVALCGVRKMFVIFKIRIGESKPPVWIDPKHWSNLQWSEQLIYNIFDFSTYDIEIDFNQPQLAQSKLVEITKTVENECPVGMYFNQKGYGEGIVWTEWLQSYGNLSFKVKGEMHAVTKGGPMAPIAAERFDSIRDFVEYACTDNRMNQALDYLCEIQLEIEMENFDTFLEWIIADIKKEETNTIKNSNLNLKDVMCAISRKATVWFEEHFLNNSVQ
;
A
#
# COMPACT_ATOMS: atom_id res chain seq x y z
N MET A 1 -12.40 28.71 -47.68
CA MET A 1 -13.32 27.82 -48.42
C MET A 1 -13.63 26.64 -47.51
N LYS A 2 -14.84 26.61 -46.92
CA LYS A 2 -15.28 25.59 -45.96
C LYS A 2 -16.06 24.52 -46.74
N GLN A 3 -15.68 23.25 -46.59
CA GLN A 3 -16.44 22.12 -47.13
C GLN A 3 -17.49 21.65 -46.11
N PRO A 4 -18.71 21.24 -46.53
CA PRO A 4 -19.78 20.86 -45.61
C PRO A 4 -19.72 19.39 -45.20
N ILE A 5 -20.14 19.14 -43.96
CA ILE A 5 -20.30 17.83 -43.29
C ILE A 5 -21.63 17.20 -43.77
N PRO A 6 -21.70 15.88 -44.02
CA PRO A 6 -22.94 15.20 -44.43
C PRO A 6 -23.82 14.81 -43.23
N ASP A 7 -25.14 14.93 -43.40
CA ASP A 7 -26.18 14.64 -42.41
C ASP A 7 -26.34 13.15 -42.06
N PRO A 8 -26.79 12.81 -40.82
CA PRO A 8 -27.06 11.44 -40.39
C PRO A 8 -28.43 10.90 -40.87
N PRO A 9 -28.59 9.58 -41.04
CA PRO A 9 -29.84 8.97 -41.51
C PRO A 9 -30.91 8.84 -40.39
N PRO A 10 -32.21 8.76 -40.77
CA PRO A 10 -33.32 8.92 -39.83
C PRO A 10 -33.75 7.64 -39.09
N LEU A 11 -34.27 7.86 -37.87
CA LEU A 11 -34.89 6.90 -36.95
C LEU A 11 -36.19 6.29 -37.51
N ALA A 12 -36.28 4.96 -37.49
CA ALA A 12 -37.51 4.23 -37.79
C ALA A 12 -38.22 3.79 -36.50
N HIS A 13 -39.39 4.39 -36.25
CA HIS A 13 -40.44 3.87 -35.37
C HIS A 13 -41.28 2.80 -36.10
N ARG A 14 -41.70 1.74 -35.38
CA ARG A 14 -42.94 0.92 -35.50
C ARG A 14 -42.70 -0.35 -34.65
N LEU A 15 -43.65 -1.00 -33.97
CA LEU A 15 -45.06 -0.82 -33.63
C LEU A 15 -45.31 -1.85 -32.50
N GLN A 16 -46.25 -1.54 -31.61
CA GLN A 16 -46.80 -2.47 -30.63
C GLN A 16 -47.66 -3.54 -31.33
N THR A 17 -47.63 -4.78 -30.82
CA THR A 17 -48.82 -5.64 -30.72
C THR A 17 -48.76 -6.50 -29.46
N GLN A 18 -49.83 -6.41 -28.67
CA GLN A 18 -50.15 -7.25 -27.51
C GLN A 18 -50.71 -8.61 -27.96
N THR A 19 -50.39 -9.68 -27.22
CA THR A 19 -51.21 -10.86 -26.83
C THR A 19 -50.25 -11.78 -26.06
N GLY A 20 -50.48 -12.40 -24.89
CA GLY A 20 -51.70 -12.81 -24.22
C GLY A 20 -51.51 -14.27 -23.74
N ARG A 21 -51.17 -14.44 -22.45
CA ARG A 21 -51.44 -15.60 -21.54
C ARG A 21 -50.55 -16.87 -21.54
N PRO A 22 -50.54 -17.62 -20.39
CA PRO A 22 -49.38 -18.29 -19.81
C PRO A 22 -49.49 -19.82 -19.69
N PHE A 23 -48.36 -20.53 -19.61
CA PHE A 23 -48.23 -21.97 -19.28
C PHE A 23 -46.77 -22.20 -18.82
N LEU A 24 -46.37 -23.10 -17.94
CA LEU A 24 -47.00 -23.94 -16.92
C LEU A 24 -45.84 -24.45 -16.03
N PHE A 25 -46.08 -24.64 -14.73
CA PHE A 25 -45.15 -25.25 -13.77
C PHE A 25 -44.78 -26.69 -14.17
N TRP A 26 -43.50 -27.08 -14.00
CA TRP A 26 -43.09 -28.48 -13.95
C TRP A 26 -42.64 -28.85 -12.52
N HIS A 27 -43.44 -29.68 -11.87
CA HIS A 27 -43.08 -30.48 -10.71
C HIS A 27 -42.20 -31.65 -11.12
N VAL A 28 -41.19 -31.97 -10.31
CA VAL A 28 -40.43 -33.23 -10.38
C VAL A 28 -40.77 -34.06 -9.12
N PRO A 29 -41.04 -35.37 -9.22
CA PRO A 29 -41.62 -36.16 -8.14
C PRO A 29 -40.57 -36.79 -7.21
N VAL A 30 -40.97 -36.90 -5.94
CA VAL A 30 -40.31 -37.68 -4.87
C VAL A 30 -40.88 -39.11 -4.87
N PRO A 31 -40.07 -40.18 -4.76
CA PRO A 31 -40.56 -41.49 -4.38
C PRO A 31 -40.42 -41.75 -2.87
N GLN A 32 -41.55 -42.06 -2.23
CA GLN A 32 -41.65 -42.70 -0.92
C GLN A 32 -41.47 -44.23 -1.05
N PHE A 33 -40.75 -44.84 -0.10
CA PHE A 33 -41.00 -46.22 0.32
C PHE A 33 -40.87 -46.32 1.85
N CYS A 34 -42.01 -46.63 2.49
CA CYS A 34 -42.19 -47.25 3.82
C CYS A 34 -41.73 -48.72 3.75
N GLU A 35 -41.42 -49.50 4.78
CA GLU A 35 -41.31 -49.41 6.24
C GLU A 35 -40.81 -50.81 6.68
N GLN A 36 -40.00 -50.95 7.74
CA GLN A 36 -40.16 -52.01 8.76
C GLN A 36 -39.14 -51.84 9.90
N GLN A 37 -39.61 -52.17 11.11
CA GLN A 37 -39.14 -51.71 12.42
C GLN A 37 -38.15 -52.66 13.15
N ALA A 38 -37.20 -52.04 13.87
CA ALA A 38 -36.64 -52.35 15.22
C ALA A 38 -35.83 -53.66 15.48
N PRO A 39 -34.98 -53.76 16.54
CA PRO A 39 -34.72 -52.82 17.66
C PRO A 39 -33.24 -52.51 18.01
N ILE A 40 -33.04 -51.31 18.58
CA ILE A 40 -32.20 -50.91 19.74
C ILE A 40 -30.93 -51.72 20.05
N HIS A 41 -29.75 -51.07 19.94
CA HIS A 41 -28.70 -51.13 20.97
C HIS A 41 -27.87 -49.83 20.96
N SER A 42 -27.76 -49.20 22.13
CA SER A 42 -26.96 -48.01 22.42
C SER A 42 -25.47 -48.29 22.27
N PHE A 43 -24.73 -47.47 21.53
CA PHE A 43 -23.30 -47.28 21.77
C PHE A 43 -22.87 -45.84 21.50
N ALA A 44 -21.97 -45.38 22.37
CA ALA A 44 -21.58 -44.01 22.60
C ALA A 44 -20.85 -43.34 21.43
N ALA A 45 -20.97 -42.02 21.40
CA ALA A 45 -20.29 -41.12 20.48
C ALA A 45 -18.77 -41.10 20.67
N THR A 46 -18.04 -41.16 19.54
CA THR A 46 -16.67 -40.64 19.43
C THR A 46 -16.50 -40.05 18.04
N SER A 47 -16.64 -38.72 17.93
CA SER A 47 -16.32 -38.00 16.70
C SER A 47 -14.80 -37.93 16.52
N LEU A 48 -14.29 -38.50 15.43
CA LEU A 48 -12.95 -38.25 14.93
C LEU A 48 -12.83 -36.79 14.47
N LYS A 49 -12.07 -35.98 15.22
CA LYS A 49 -11.55 -34.69 14.75
C LYS A 49 -10.31 -34.92 13.88
N PRO A 50 -10.08 -34.15 12.81
CA PRO A 50 -8.83 -34.23 12.06
C PRO A 50 -7.68 -33.66 12.90
N GLN A 51 -6.72 -34.50 13.28
CA GLN A 51 -5.43 -34.09 13.85
C GLN A 51 -4.53 -33.49 12.75
N ILE A 52 -4.77 -32.24 12.38
CA ILE A 52 -3.84 -31.43 11.59
C ILE A 52 -3.68 -30.08 12.31
N SER A 53 -2.96 -30.06 13.43
CA SER A 53 -2.45 -28.79 13.97
C SER A 53 -1.22 -28.88 14.89
N MET A 54 -0.79 -30.08 15.34
CA MET A 54 0.41 -30.19 16.20
C MET A 54 1.70 -30.56 15.47
N ARG A 55 1.67 -31.11 14.23
CA ARG A 55 2.90 -31.46 13.50
C ARG A 55 3.65 -30.23 12.95
N ALA A 56 2.93 -29.24 12.43
CA ALA A 56 3.52 -28.00 11.89
C ALA A 56 4.17 -27.10 12.97
N GLN A 57 3.66 -27.11 14.21
CA GLN A 57 4.27 -26.36 15.32
C GLN A 57 5.47 -27.08 15.94
N THR A 58 5.53 -28.41 15.82
CA THR A 58 6.65 -29.21 16.37
C THR A 58 7.86 -29.20 15.42
N GLU A 59 7.64 -29.13 14.11
CA GLU A 59 8.71 -28.95 13.11
C GLU A 59 9.35 -27.55 13.16
N LYS A 60 8.57 -26.48 13.43
CA LYS A 60 9.13 -25.14 13.72
C LYS A 60 10.02 -25.13 14.95
N ARG A 61 9.75 -25.99 15.96
CA ARG A 61 10.54 -26.07 17.19
C ARG A 61 11.75 -27.00 17.06
N SER A 62 11.68 -28.08 16.27
CA SER A 62 12.82 -28.98 16.05
C SER A 62 13.90 -28.37 15.16
N LEU A 63 13.52 -27.62 14.12
CA LEU A 63 14.47 -26.85 13.28
C LEU A 63 15.18 -25.74 14.07
N SER A 64 14.51 -25.13 15.06
CA SER A 64 15.10 -24.11 15.93
C SER A 64 16.11 -24.65 16.97
N ARG A 65 16.07 -25.95 17.28
CA ARG A 65 16.99 -26.58 18.25
C ARG A 65 18.24 -27.18 17.61
N LEU A 66 18.23 -27.53 16.33
CA LEU A 66 19.43 -27.99 15.63
C LEU A 66 20.38 -26.85 15.23
N ALA A 67 19.91 -25.60 15.22
CA ALA A 67 20.71 -24.42 14.89
C ALA A 67 21.55 -23.85 16.05
N ARG A 68 21.59 -24.52 17.22
CA ARG A 68 22.32 -24.03 18.41
C ARG A 68 23.68 -24.70 18.63
N SER A 69 24.20 -25.42 17.66
CA SER A 69 25.59 -25.89 17.68
C SER A 69 26.21 -25.71 16.29
N ASN A 70 27.16 -24.78 16.22
CA ASN A 70 28.09 -24.47 15.12
C ASN A 70 27.56 -23.56 13.98
N GLY A 71 27.99 -22.29 14.01
CA GLY A 71 27.87 -21.31 12.91
C GLY A 71 26.45 -20.78 12.71
N SER A 72 26.22 -19.48 12.88
CA SER A 72 24.90 -18.90 12.57
C SER A 72 24.59 -19.11 11.08
N ALA A 73 23.59 -19.90 10.75
CA ALA A 73 23.07 -19.99 9.40
C ALA A 73 22.60 -18.58 8.97
N LEU A 74 23.29 -17.99 8.00
CA LEU A 74 22.87 -16.74 7.38
C LEU A 74 21.48 -16.97 6.77
N THR A 75 20.48 -16.24 7.24
CA THR A 75 19.09 -16.37 6.80
C THR A 75 18.70 -15.09 6.06
N LEU A 76 17.96 -15.22 4.96
CA LEU A 76 17.36 -14.07 4.30
C LEU A 76 16.43 -13.36 5.28
N ILE A 77 16.63 -12.06 5.46
CA ILE A 77 15.76 -11.26 6.32
C ILE A 77 15.01 -10.23 5.50
N MET A 78 13.73 -10.09 5.82
CA MET A 78 12.92 -9.05 5.25
C MET A 78 13.29 -7.71 5.88
N ILE A 79 13.39 -6.70 5.04
CA ILE A 79 13.83 -5.36 5.40
C ILE A 79 12.72 -4.38 5.04
N ALA A 80 11.66 -4.35 5.83
CA ALA A 80 10.48 -3.53 5.54
C ALA A 80 10.79 -2.03 5.38
N TYR A 81 10.18 -1.40 4.38
CA TYR A 81 10.19 0.06 4.25
C TYR A 81 9.33 0.67 5.37
N PRO A 82 9.82 1.68 6.12
CA PRO A 82 8.99 2.30 7.16
C PRO A 82 7.81 3.03 6.55
N ASP A 83 6.74 3.12 7.32
CA ASP A 83 5.58 3.90 6.90
C ASP A 83 5.93 5.36 6.68
N THR A 84 5.31 5.96 5.68
CA THR A 84 5.42 7.40 5.42
C THR A 84 4.32 8.11 6.19
N ASN A 85 4.75 9.05 7.04
CA ASN A 85 3.88 9.80 7.95
C ASN A 85 2.93 10.75 7.21
N GLN A 86 1.93 11.26 7.91
CA GLN A 86 1.15 12.42 7.50
C GLN A 86 1.87 13.72 7.92
N PHE A 87 1.45 14.87 7.38
CA PHE A 87 2.11 16.14 7.71
C PHE A 87 2.04 16.49 9.21
N HIS A 88 0.89 16.22 9.84
CA HIS A 88 0.70 16.50 11.27
C HIS A 88 1.60 15.64 12.18
N ASP A 89 1.86 14.38 11.82
CA ASP A 89 2.77 13.49 12.55
C ASP A 89 4.19 14.06 12.58
N VAL A 90 4.64 14.65 11.46
CA VAL A 90 5.95 15.29 11.36
C VAL A 90 6.04 16.52 12.25
N ILE A 91 4.99 17.34 12.29
CA ILE A 91 4.88 18.49 13.20
C ILE A 91 4.94 18.01 14.67
N GLU A 92 4.17 16.98 15.03
CA GLU A 92 4.15 16.41 16.38
C GLU A 92 5.51 15.83 16.78
N SER A 93 6.17 15.11 15.87
CA SER A 93 7.50 14.52 16.08
C SER A 93 8.56 15.60 16.37
N ILE A 94 8.58 16.69 15.59
CA ILE A 94 9.50 17.82 15.81
C ILE A 94 9.23 18.50 17.15
N ARG A 95 7.95 18.72 17.48
CA ARG A 95 7.55 19.35 18.75
C ARG A 95 7.91 18.49 19.96
N ARG A 96 7.73 17.17 19.87
CA ARG A 96 7.99 16.21 20.95
C ARG A 96 9.48 15.91 21.15
N TYR A 97 10.26 15.89 20.07
CA TYR A 97 11.67 15.49 20.11
C TYR A 97 12.63 16.53 19.51
N PRO A 98 12.65 17.77 20.03
CA PRO A 98 13.40 18.86 19.40
C PRO A 98 14.91 18.58 19.32
N TYR A 99 15.46 17.88 20.32
CA TYR A 99 16.87 17.49 20.36
C TYR A 99 17.30 16.60 19.19
N ARG A 100 16.40 15.76 18.64
CA ARG A 100 16.72 14.87 17.51
C ARG A 100 17.01 15.64 16.23
N TYR A 101 16.47 16.85 16.14
CA TYR A 101 16.64 17.75 15.00
C TYR A 101 17.65 18.86 15.33
N LYS A 102 18.52 18.65 16.33
CA LYS A 102 19.55 19.58 16.78
C LYS A 102 19.01 20.98 17.10
N ILE A 103 17.76 21.06 17.57
CA ILE A 103 17.15 22.30 18.03
C ILE A 103 17.71 22.59 19.42
N GLU A 104 18.45 23.69 19.57
CA GLU A 104 18.94 24.12 20.89
C GLU A 104 17.78 24.44 21.82
N GLN A 105 17.90 24.08 23.10
CA GLN A 105 16.85 24.33 24.09
C GLN A 105 16.55 25.83 24.19
N GLY A 106 15.26 26.19 24.13
CA GLY A 106 14.81 27.59 24.23
C GLY A 106 14.85 28.37 22.91
N LYS A 107 15.24 27.77 21.78
CA LYS A 107 15.14 28.40 20.45
C LYS A 107 13.84 28.03 19.74
N ASN A 108 13.45 28.88 18.78
CA ASN A 108 12.38 28.65 17.82
C ASN A 108 12.56 27.30 17.10
N TYR A 109 11.46 26.66 16.72
CA TYR A 109 11.48 25.47 15.86
C TYR A 109 12.18 25.77 14.51
N PRO A 110 12.76 24.76 13.84
CA PRO A 110 13.60 24.98 12.67
C PRO A 110 12.76 25.31 11.43
N LYS A 111 13.43 25.93 10.46
CA LYS A 111 13.00 25.92 9.06
C LYS A 111 13.71 24.76 8.36
N LEU A 112 12.95 23.84 7.79
CA LEU A 112 13.49 22.66 7.11
C LEU A 112 13.09 22.68 5.63
N LYS A 113 14.04 22.31 4.77
CA LYS A 113 13.82 22.18 3.32
C LYS A 113 13.47 20.74 2.98
N PHE A 114 12.31 20.56 2.36
CA PHE A 114 11.84 19.26 1.89
C PHE A 114 11.90 19.21 0.37
N THR A 115 12.37 18.09 -0.14
CA THR A 115 12.23 17.72 -1.55
C THR A 115 11.00 16.85 -1.71
N GLY A 116 10.08 17.28 -2.57
CA GLY A 116 8.88 16.55 -2.96
C GLY A 116 9.12 15.74 -4.22
N THR A 117 8.76 14.47 -4.19
CA THR A 117 8.71 13.59 -5.37
C THR A 117 7.29 13.08 -5.58
N VAL A 118 6.93 12.80 -6.84
CA VAL A 118 5.59 12.27 -7.15
C VAL A 118 5.35 10.99 -6.37
N LYS A 119 4.25 10.94 -5.62
CA LYS A 119 3.77 9.70 -5.02
C LYS A 119 3.14 8.86 -6.12
N LEU A 120 3.77 7.73 -6.42
CA LEU A 120 3.26 6.76 -7.38
C LEU A 120 2.20 5.88 -6.71
N HIS A 121 1.12 5.62 -7.42
CA HIS A 121 0.11 4.64 -7.01
C HIS A 121 0.44 3.30 -7.66
N GLY A 122 1.12 2.43 -6.92
CA GLY A 122 1.46 1.08 -7.34
C GLY A 122 1.49 0.13 -6.15
N ALA A 123 2.41 -0.82 -6.21
CA ALA A 123 2.75 -1.72 -5.11
C ALA A 123 4.17 -1.42 -4.64
N ASN A 124 4.36 -1.34 -3.32
CA ASN A 124 5.69 -1.19 -2.75
C ASN A 124 6.55 -2.42 -3.11
N ALA A 125 7.78 -2.17 -3.53
CA ALA A 125 8.68 -3.22 -3.95
C ALA A 125 10.11 -2.87 -3.55
N ALA A 126 10.92 -3.88 -3.27
CA ALA A 126 12.35 -3.68 -3.05
C ALA A 126 13.17 -4.87 -3.54
N ILE A 127 14.41 -4.57 -3.89
CA ILE A 127 15.45 -5.57 -4.08
C ILE A 127 16.53 -5.39 -3.02
N VAL A 128 16.88 -6.49 -2.37
CA VAL A 128 17.88 -6.56 -1.30
C VAL A 128 19.09 -7.32 -1.82
N TYR A 129 20.26 -6.75 -1.67
CA TYR A 129 21.54 -7.36 -2.02
C TYR A 129 22.39 -7.59 -0.78
N GLN A 130 22.88 -8.82 -0.63
CA GLN A 130 23.73 -9.25 0.46
C GLN A 130 24.87 -10.08 -0.14
N LYS A 131 26.12 -9.62 0.00
CA LYS A 131 27.27 -10.22 -0.70
C LYS A 131 27.39 -11.74 -0.55
N GLU A 132 27.12 -12.26 0.65
CA GLU A 132 27.23 -13.69 0.94
C GLU A 132 25.94 -14.50 0.68
N LEU A 133 24.80 -13.82 0.51
CA LEU A 133 23.48 -14.45 0.35
C LEU A 133 22.86 -14.24 -1.04
N GLY A 134 23.49 -13.42 -1.89
CA GLY A 134 22.97 -13.02 -3.19
C GLY A 134 21.94 -11.91 -3.07
N TYR A 135 20.76 -12.12 -3.65
CA TYR A 135 19.68 -11.14 -3.65
C TYR A 135 18.32 -11.78 -3.43
N HIS A 136 17.37 -10.97 -2.99
CA HIS A 136 15.95 -11.33 -2.98
C HIS A 136 15.08 -10.11 -3.26
N CYS A 137 13.86 -10.36 -3.74
CA CYS A 137 12.83 -9.34 -3.88
C CYS A 137 11.90 -9.37 -2.65
N GLN A 138 11.31 -8.24 -2.32
CA GLN A 138 10.30 -8.15 -1.27
C GLN A 138 9.20 -7.15 -1.66
N SER A 139 7.99 -7.40 -1.19
CA SER A 139 6.90 -6.42 -1.13
C SER A 139 7.02 -5.59 0.16
N ARG A 140 5.95 -4.88 0.56
CA ARG A 140 5.92 -4.21 1.87
C ARG A 140 5.84 -5.20 3.02
N HIS A 141 5.24 -6.38 2.80
CA HIS A 141 4.91 -7.35 3.86
C HIS A 141 5.59 -8.73 3.74
N LEU A 142 6.11 -9.11 2.56
CA LEU A 142 6.70 -10.43 2.33
C LEU A 142 8.02 -10.36 1.54
N ILE A 143 8.89 -11.35 1.74
CA ILE A 143 9.89 -11.72 0.72
C ILE A 143 9.13 -12.45 -0.37
N VAL A 144 9.32 -12.03 -1.62
CA VAL A 144 8.58 -12.53 -2.78
C VAL A 144 9.51 -13.24 -3.77
N SER A 145 8.95 -14.21 -4.49
CA SER A 145 9.63 -14.96 -5.55
C SER A 145 8.77 -14.94 -6.81
N PRO A 146 9.27 -15.39 -7.97
CA PRO A 146 8.44 -15.51 -9.17
C PRO A 146 7.20 -16.41 -9.00
N GLU A 147 7.24 -17.35 -8.04
CA GLU A 147 6.12 -18.23 -7.69
C GLU A 147 5.15 -17.61 -6.67
N MET A 148 5.66 -16.76 -5.78
CA MET A 148 4.90 -15.99 -4.79
C MET A 148 5.15 -14.50 -5.02
N ASP A 149 4.51 -13.97 -6.07
CA ASP A 149 4.88 -12.69 -6.67
C ASP A 149 4.06 -11.51 -6.09
N ASN A 150 4.60 -10.30 -6.24
CA ASN A 150 3.95 -9.02 -6.02
C ASN A 150 3.56 -8.39 -7.38
N HIS A 151 2.44 -8.83 -7.96
CA HIS A 151 1.92 -8.34 -9.24
C HIS A 151 2.89 -8.45 -10.44
N GLY A 152 3.79 -9.43 -10.44
CA GLY A 152 4.80 -9.69 -11.47
C GLY A 152 6.13 -8.95 -11.26
N PHE A 153 6.31 -8.29 -10.11
CA PHE A 153 7.56 -7.62 -9.75
C PHE A 153 8.72 -8.61 -9.62
N ALA A 154 8.51 -9.74 -8.92
CA ALA A 154 9.58 -10.69 -8.66
C ALA A 154 10.00 -11.37 -9.97
N HIS A 155 9.04 -11.83 -10.76
CA HIS A 155 9.25 -12.37 -12.09
C HIS A 155 10.04 -11.41 -13.01
N PHE A 156 9.76 -10.10 -12.91
CA PHE A 156 10.47 -9.07 -13.66
C PHE A 156 11.90 -8.84 -13.16
N MET A 157 12.10 -8.69 -11.84
CA MET A 157 13.41 -8.28 -11.28
C MET A 157 14.41 -9.42 -11.16
N TYR A 158 14.00 -10.66 -10.85
CA TYR A 158 14.92 -11.78 -10.66
C TYR A 158 15.93 -11.98 -11.81
N PRO A 159 15.52 -12.04 -13.09
CA PRO A 159 16.47 -12.22 -14.20
C PRO A 159 17.40 -11.02 -14.43
N LEU A 160 17.08 -9.85 -13.86
CA LEU A 160 17.84 -8.60 -14.03
C LEU A 160 18.71 -8.26 -12.82
N ALA A 161 18.38 -8.77 -11.64
CA ALA A 161 18.91 -8.38 -10.34
C ALA A 161 20.44 -8.28 -10.29
N GLU A 162 21.13 -9.37 -10.62
CA GLU A 162 22.58 -9.42 -10.54
C GLU A 162 23.24 -8.45 -11.53
N LYS A 163 22.73 -8.39 -12.76
CA LYS A 163 23.21 -7.46 -13.79
C LYS A 163 22.93 -6.01 -13.40
N PHE A 164 21.78 -5.73 -12.82
CA PHE A 164 21.43 -4.40 -12.32
C PHE A 164 22.38 -3.97 -11.20
N LEU A 165 22.71 -4.86 -10.25
CA LEU A 165 23.71 -4.59 -9.23
C LEU A 165 25.06 -4.24 -9.85
N GLN A 166 25.61 -5.13 -10.68
CA GLN A 166 26.98 -4.98 -11.19
C GLN A 166 27.12 -3.84 -12.20
N GLU A 167 26.19 -3.73 -13.16
CA GLU A 167 26.34 -2.82 -14.30
C GLU A 167 25.69 -1.45 -14.09
N ARG A 168 24.84 -1.29 -13.06
CA ARG A 168 24.16 -0.03 -12.78
C ARG A 168 24.45 0.47 -11.37
N VAL A 169 24.18 -0.34 -10.34
CA VAL A 169 24.29 0.11 -8.94
C VAL A 169 25.73 0.37 -8.52
N LEU A 170 26.61 -0.63 -8.62
CA LEU A 170 27.96 -0.53 -8.08
C LEU A 170 28.86 0.39 -8.90
N ILE A 171 28.68 0.41 -10.23
CA ILE A 171 29.45 1.28 -11.14
C ILE A 171 29.07 2.75 -10.96
N ASN A 172 27.78 3.06 -10.85
CA ASN A 172 27.33 4.46 -10.82
C ASN A 172 27.25 5.05 -9.40
N CYS A 173 27.44 4.24 -8.35
CA CYS A 173 27.42 4.69 -6.97
C CYS A 173 28.59 4.11 -6.14
N SER A 174 29.72 4.83 -6.13
CA SER A 174 30.92 4.43 -5.37
C SER A 174 30.68 4.26 -3.87
N MET A 175 29.70 4.97 -3.31
CA MET A 175 29.29 4.81 -1.90
C MET A 175 28.67 3.42 -1.67
N LEU A 176 27.72 3.01 -2.53
CA LEU A 176 27.11 1.68 -2.45
C LEU A 176 28.14 0.58 -2.70
N GLN A 177 29.05 0.76 -3.66
CA GLN A 177 30.17 -0.16 -3.88
C GLN A 177 31.00 -0.39 -2.61
N LYS A 178 31.46 0.69 -1.95
CA LYS A 178 32.23 0.58 -0.71
C LYS A 178 31.48 -0.17 0.40
N HIS A 179 30.17 0.03 0.50
CA HIS A 179 29.35 -0.67 1.48
C HIS A 179 29.16 -2.14 1.14
N TYR A 180 28.87 -2.45 -0.13
CA TYR A 180 28.75 -3.82 -0.61
C TYR A 180 30.04 -4.60 -0.40
N ASP A 181 31.19 -4.01 -0.72
CA ASP A 181 32.50 -4.66 -0.57
C ASP A 181 32.83 -5.02 0.88
N ARG A 182 32.36 -4.19 1.83
CA ARG A 182 32.45 -4.42 3.28
C ARG A 182 31.41 -5.42 3.81
N GLY A 183 30.60 -6.01 2.95
CA GLY A 183 29.55 -6.96 3.31
C GLY A 183 28.29 -6.31 3.89
N ASN A 184 28.09 -5.00 3.74
CA ASN A 184 26.84 -4.37 4.14
C ASN A 184 25.72 -4.72 3.15
N THR A 185 24.53 -5.01 3.69
CA THR A 185 23.29 -5.13 2.93
C THR A 185 22.97 -3.82 2.20
N ILE A 186 22.61 -3.90 0.92
CA ILE A 186 22.03 -2.79 0.15
C ILE A 186 20.57 -3.09 -0.09
N VAL A 187 19.70 -2.11 0.15
CA VAL A 187 18.27 -2.26 -0.13
C VAL A 187 17.84 -1.11 -1.00
N ILE A 188 17.32 -1.43 -2.18
CA ILE A 188 16.79 -0.47 -3.15
C ILE A 188 15.26 -0.59 -3.11
N TYR A 189 14.61 0.40 -2.54
CA TYR A 189 13.16 0.53 -2.52
C TYR A 189 12.68 1.30 -3.74
N GLY A 190 11.55 0.85 -4.26
CA GLY A 190 10.85 1.52 -5.35
C GLY A 190 9.37 1.17 -5.37
N GLU A 191 8.68 1.77 -6.31
CA GLU A 191 7.29 1.45 -6.60
C GLU A 191 7.25 0.58 -7.86
N TRP A 192 6.62 -0.59 -7.75
CA TRP A 192 6.20 -1.36 -8.91
C TRP A 192 4.85 -0.81 -9.37
N CYS A 193 4.81 -0.19 -10.54
CA CYS A 193 3.62 0.54 -11.01
C CYS A 193 3.41 0.37 -12.53
N GLY A 194 2.21 0.67 -13.00
CA GLY A 194 1.82 0.51 -14.41
C GLY A 194 0.73 -0.55 -14.65
N ARG A 195 0.06 -0.46 -15.80
CA ARG A 195 -0.99 -1.41 -16.24
C ARG A 195 -2.04 -1.67 -15.15
N ASN A 196 -2.24 -2.93 -14.81
CA ASN A 196 -3.28 -3.42 -13.92
C ASN A 196 -2.82 -3.54 -12.45
N ILE A 197 -1.76 -2.84 -12.03
CA ILE A 197 -1.31 -2.86 -10.63
C ILE A 197 -2.27 -2.06 -9.75
N GLN A 198 -2.73 -0.92 -10.23
CA GLN A 198 -3.72 -0.07 -9.56
C GLN A 198 -4.77 0.40 -10.58
N LYS A 199 -5.87 0.99 -10.10
CA LYS A 199 -7.01 1.44 -10.92
C LYS A 199 -7.12 2.96 -10.89
N ASN A 200 -7.78 3.53 -11.91
CA ASN A 200 -8.18 4.94 -11.97
C ASN A 200 -7.06 6.00 -11.88
N VAL A 201 -5.82 5.64 -12.24
CA VAL A 201 -4.67 6.56 -12.28
C VAL A 201 -4.04 6.61 -13.67
N ALA A 202 -3.29 7.67 -13.97
CA ALA A 202 -2.56 7.78 -15.24
C ALA A 202 -1.67 6.56 -15.50
N LEU A 203 -1.07 6.00 -14.45
CA LEU A 203 -0.16 4.87 -14.56
C LEU A 203 -0.85 3.60 -15.14
N CYS A 204 -2.18 3.49 -15.13
CA CYS A 204 -2.87 2.36 -15.77
C CYS A 204 -2.57 2.27 -17.29
N GLY A 205 -2.27 3.40 -17.94
CA GLY A 205 -1.92 3.43 -19.37
C GLY A 205 -0.44 3.18 -19.68
N VAL A 206 0.44 3.11 -18.68
CA VAL A 206 1.88 2.88 -18.89
C VAL A 206 2.26 1.42 -18.71
N ARG A 207 3.41 1.00 -19.27
CA ARG A 207 3.97 -0.35 -19.06
C ARG A 207 4.32 -0.53 -17.59
N LYS A 208 4.25 -1.78 -17.09
CA LYS A 208 4.75 -2.08 -15.75
C LYS A 208 6.25 -1.75 -15.66
N MET A 209 6.63 -1.05 -14.62
CA MET A 209 7.99 -0.55 -14.41
C MET A 209 8.31 -0.45 -12.91
N PHE A 210 9.59 -0.52 -12.59
CA PHE A 210 10.09 -0.33 -11.23
C PHE A 210 10.71 1.07 -11.11
N VAL A 211 10.19 1.91 -10.21
CA VAL A 211 10.68 3.27 -10.00
C VAL A 211 11.35 3.39 -8.63
N ILE A 212 12.66 3.56 -8.61
CA ILE A 212 13.48 3.66 -7.40
C ILE A 212 13.18 4.97 -6.69
N PHE A 213 12.82 4.92 -5.40
CA PHE A 213 12.54 6.13 -4.61
C PHE A 213 13.38 6.27 -3.33
N LYS A 214 14.02 5.19 -2.84
CA LYS A 214 14.93 5.27 -1.69
C LYS A 214 15.92 4.11 -1.65
N ILE A 215 17.12 4.38 -1.13
CA ILE A 215 18.13 3.35 -0.92
C ILE A 215 18.62 3.43 0.53
N ARG A 216 18.69 2.29 1.22
CA ARG A 216 19.35 2.19 2.53
C ARG A 216 20.49 1.19 2.53
N ILE A 217 21.40 1.37 3.47
CA ILE A 217 22.47 0.46 3.78
C ILE A 217 22.27 -0.19 5.15
N GLY A 218 22.63 -1.46 5.25
CA GLY A 218 22.52 -2.25 6.46
C GLY A 218 21.09 -2.47 6.92
N GLU A 219 20.99 -2.99 8.14
CA GLU A 219 19.75 -3.54 8.70
C GLU A 219 19.27 -2.74 9.92
N SER A 220 19.98 -1.65 10.25
CA SER A 220 19.79 -0.88 11.47
C SER A 220 18.40 -0.25 11.59
N LYS A 221 18.02 0.03 12.84
CA LYS A 221 16.89 0.86 13.22
C LYS A 221 17.42 2.00 14.12
N PRO A 222 17.32 3.28 13.74
CA PRO A 222 16.69 3.79 12.52
C PRO A 222 17.46 3.40 11.23
N PRO A 223 16.79 3.44 10.06
CA PRO A 223 17.45 3.20 8.78
C PRO A 223 18.55 4.22 8.47
N VAL A 224 19.60 3.77 7.79
CA VAL A 224 20.63 4.65 7.21
C VAL A 224 20.33 4.83 5.73
N TRP A 225 19.67 5.94 5.39
CA TRP A 225 19.35 6.31 4.01
C TRP A 225 20.56 6.92 3.30
N ILE A 226 20.69 6.63 2.02
CA ILE A 226 21.67 7.29 1.16
C ILE A 226 21.06 8.55 0.56
N ASP A 227 21.80 9.66 0.66
CA ASP A 227 21.43 10.94 0.05
C ASP A 227 21.27 10.80 -1.48
N PRO A 228 20.16 11.28 -2.08
CA PRO A 228 19.89 11.24 -3.52
C PRO A 228 21.02 11.72 -4.42
N LYS A 229 21.90 12.62 -3.95
CA LYS A 229 23.05 13.06 -4.77
C LYS A 229 23.97 11.91 -5.18
N HIS A 230 23.89 10.77 -4.49
CA HIS A 230 24.71 9.58 -4.80
C HIS A 230 24.00 8.58 -5.71
N TRP A 231 22.69 8.66 -5.90
CA TRP A 231 21.92 7.62 -6.62
C TRP A 231 20.79 8.16 -7.49
N SER A 232 20.60 9.47 -7.61
CA SER A 232 19.57 10.10 -8.46
C SER A 232 19.75 9.80 -9.95
N ASN A 233 20.95 9.40 -10.37
CA ASN A 233 21.26 8.92 -11.72
C ASN A 233 21.10 7.40 -11.90
N LEU A 234 20.79 6.66 -10.82
CA LEU A 234 20.64 5.22 -10.88
C LEU A 234 19.32 4.86 -11.58
N GLN A 235 19.41 4.38 -12.81
CA GLN A 235 18.28 3.90 -13.60
C GLN A 235 18.76 2.84 -14.61
N TRP A 236 17.80 2.17 -15.24
CA TRP A 236 17.99 1.31 -16.40
C TRP A 236 16.72 1.34 -17.26
N SER A 237 16.45 2.49 -17.87
CA SER A 237 15.19 2.77 -18.57
C SER A 237 14.93 1.84 -19.75
N GLU A 238 15.96 1.31 -20.42
CA GLU A 238 15.80 0.28 -21.47
C GLU A 238 15.21 -1.02 -20.93
N GLN A 239 15.36 -1.27 -19.63
CA GLN A 239 14.76 -2.40 -18.91
C GLN A 239 13.56 -1.99 -18.07
N LEU A 240 13.01 -0.78 -18.22
CA LEU A 240 11.87 -0.27 -17.42
C LEU A 240 12.17 -0.14 -15.92
N ILE A 241 13.42 0.15 -15.57
CA ILE A 241 13.81 0.57 -14.22
C ILE A 241 14.11 2.06 -14.28
N TYR A 242 13.33 2.88 -13.60
CA TYR A 242 13.48 4.34 -13.58
C TYR A 242 13.88 4.81 -12.18
N ASN A 243 14.36 6.03 -12.11
CA ASN A 243 14.57 6.75 -10.87
C ASN A 243 13.40 7.70 -10.62
N ILE A 244 12.98 7.89 -9.37
CA ILE A 244 11.94 8.88 -9.07
C ILE A 244 12.39 10.30 -9.45
N PHE A 245 13.70 10.56 -9.46
CA PHE A 245 14.30 11.82 -9.89
C PHE A 245 14.37 11.99 -11.42
N ASP A 246 13.99 10.99 -12.22
CA ASP A 246 13.79 11.14 -13.67
C ASP A 246 12.52 11.93 -14.00
N PHE A 247 11.63 12.12 -13.00
CA PHE A 247 10.36 12.83 -13.12
C PHE A 247 10.37 14.15 -12.35
N SER A 248 9.27 14.90 -12.44
CA SER A 248 9.14 16.19 -11.77
C SER A 248 9.35 16.09 -10.26
N THR A 249 10.19 16.98 -9.74
CA THR A 249 10.41 17.20 -8.32
C THR A 249 9.97 18.60 -7.90
N TYR A 250 9.80 18.78 -6.60
CA TYR A 250 9.31 20.01 -5.99
C TYR A 250 10.16 20.31 -4.76
N ASP A 251 10.16 21.57 -4.32
CA ASP A 251 10.83 21.97 -3.09
C ASP A 251 9.93 22.87 -2.26
N ILE A 252 10.01 22.74 -0.95
CA ILE A 252 9.32 23.62 0.00
C ILE A 252 10.17 23.81 1.25
N GLU A 253 10.19 25.03 1.77
CA GLU A 253 10.73 25.30 3.11
C GLU A 253 9.58 25.47 4.09
N ILE A 254 9.62 24.72 5.20
CA ILE A 254 8.57 24.72 6.21
C ILE A 254 9.14 25.28 7.51
N ASP A 255 8.55 26.38 7.98
CA ASP A 255 8.79 26.94 9.30
C ASP A 255 7.94 26.22 10.34
N PHE A 256 8.56 25.40 11.19
CA PHE A 256 7.82 24.64 12.20
C PHE A 256 7.33 25.47 13.39
N ASN A 257 7.64 26.76 13.47
CA ASN A 257 6.93 27.68 14.36
C ASN A 257 5.54 28.04 13.81
N GLN A 258 5.40 28.06 12.48
CA GLN A 258 4.16 28.41 11.79
C GLN A 258 3.86 27.42 10.64
N PRO A 259 3.78 26.09 10.90
CA PRO A 259 3.66 25.07 9.87
C PRO A 259 2.36 25.20 9.07
N GLN A 260 1.34 25.85 9.64
CA GLN A 260 0.08 26.14 8.97
C GLN A 260 0.24 26.95 7.69
N LEU A 261 1.28 27.79 7.59
CA LEU A 261 1.54 28.61 6.41
C LEU A 261 1.98 27.79 5.20
N ALA A 262 2.57 26.61 5.41
CA ALA A 262 2.98 25.72 4.32
C ALA A 262 1.79 24.95 3.72
N GLN A 263 0.67 24.85 4.43
CA GLN A 263 -0.43 23.95 4.07
C GLN A 263 -1.02 24.26 2.69
N SER A 264 -1.35 25.53 2.43
CA SER A 264 -1.94 25.93 1.15
C SER A 264 -1.04 25.58 -0.02
N LYS A 265 0.29 25.72 0.15
CA LYS A 265 1.24 25.39 -0.91
C LYS A 265 1.37 23.88 -1.12
N LEU A 266 1.41 23.09 -0.04
CA LEU A 266 1.41 21.63 -0.12
C LEU A 266 0.18 21.10 -0.88
N VAL A 267 -1.00 21.68 -0.61
CA VAL A 267 -2.26 21.33 -1.27
C VAL A 267 -2.24 21.76 -2.75
N GLU A 268 -1.80 22.98 -3.06
CA GLU A 268 -1.71 23.49 -4.43
C GLU A 268 -0.82 22.60 -5.32
N ILE A 269 0.36 22.24 -4.85
CA ILE A 269 1.28 21.37 -5.61
C ILE A 269 0.68 19.98 -5.76
N THR A 270 0.09 19.43 -4.69
CA THR A 270 -0.59 18.12 -4.73
C THR A 270 -1.74 18.12 -5.74
N LYS A 271 -2.56 19.17 -5.79
CA LYS A 271 -3.66 19.32 -6.76
C LYS A 271 -3.15 19.37 -8.20
N THR A 272 -1.99 19.97 -8.44
CA THR A 272 -1.36 19.96 -9.76
C THR A 272 -1.01 18.54 -10.19
N VAL A 273 -0.39 17.76 -9.29
CA VAL A 273 -0.05 16.35 -9.54
C VAL A 273 -1.29 15.47 -9.68
N GLU A 274 -2.31 15.70 -8.86
CA GLU A 274 -3.57 14.96 -8.95
C GLU A 274 -4.24 15.19 -10.29
N ASN A 275 -4.40 16.45 -10.73
CA ASN A 275 -5.07 16.77 -11.99
C ASN A 275 -4.34 16.21 -13.22
N GLU A 276 -3.01 16.18 -13.20
CA GLU A 276 -2.20 15.65 -14.29
C GLU A 276 -0.92 15.01 -13.75
N CYS A 277 -0.88 13.67 -13.74
CA CYS A 277 0.24 12.91 -13.21
C CYS A 277 1.53 13.18 -14.00
N PRO A 278 2.61 13.74 -13.40
CA PRO A 278 3.84 14.03 -14.13
C PRO A 278 4.53 12.78 -14.70
N VAL A 279 4.43 11.65 -13.99
CA VAL A 279 4.99 10.38 -14.45
C VAL A 279 4.17 9.80 -15.61
N GLY A 280 2.84 9.90 -15.56
CA GLY A 280 2.00 9.54 -16.70
C GLY A 280 2.34 10.38 -17.94
N MET A 281 2.47 11.69 -17.76
CA MET A 281 2.80 12.62 -18.84
C MET A 281 4.16 12.35 -19.47
N TYR A 282 5.17 11.96 -18.68
CA TYR A 282 6.46 11.53 -19.20
C TYR A 282 6.32 10.41 -20.25
N PHE A 283 5.34 9.51 -20.07
CA PHE A 283 5.02 8.44 -21.02
C PHE A 283 3.86 8.76 -21.96
N ASN A 284 3.52 10.04 -22.14
CA ASN A 284 2.40 10.52 -22.96
C ASN A 284 1.03 9.96 -22.54
N GLN A 285 0.87 9.64 -21.26
CA GLN A 285 -0.38 9.13 -20.70
C GLN A 285 -1.02 10.15 -19.76
N LYS A 286 -2.18 10.65 -20.15
CA LYS A 286 -3.00 11.52 -19.31
C LYS A 286 -3.75 10.74 -18.25
N GLY A 287 -4.00 11.38 -17.12
CA GLY A 287 -4.82 10.86 -16.03
C GLY A 287 -4.37 11.41 -14.68
N TYR A 288 -5.06 10.95 -13.63
CA TYR A 288 -4.82 11.44 -12.29
C TYR A 288 -3.53 10.91 -11.67
N GLY A 289 -2.85 11.75 -10.89
CA GLY A 289 -1.76 11.34 -9.99
C GLY A 289 -2.24 11.15 -8.55
N GLU A 290 -1.44 10.48 -7.72
CA GLU A 290 -1.83 10.23 -6.31
C GLU A 290 -1.50 11.41 -5.40
N GLY A 291 -0.33 12.04 -5.56
CA GLY A 291 0.12 13.12 -4.70
C GLY A 291 1.64 13.20 -4.62
N ILE A 292 2.17 13.58 -3.46
CA ILE A 292 3.60 13.89 -3.28
C ILE A 292 4.11 13.27 -1.98
N VAL A 293 5.33 12.72 -2.02
CA VAL A 293 6.12 12.37 -0.83
C VAL A 293 7.18 13.45 -0.63
N TRP A 294 7.14 14.10 0.51
CA TRP A 294 8.08 15.13 0.94
C TRP A 294 9.13 14.51 1.86
N THR A 295 10.41 14.69 1.56
CA THR A 295 11.52 14.18 2.38
C THR A 295 12.53 15.28 2.67
N GLU A 296 12.90 15.42 3.93
CA GLU A 296 13.99 16.30 4.37
C GLU A 296 15.30 15.48 4.34
N TRP A 297 16.29 15.93 3.57
CA TRP A 297 17.53 15.18 3.37
C TRP A 297 18.73 15.70 4.16
N LEU A 298 18.73 16.98 4.54
CA LEU A 298 19.94 17.64 5.05
C LEU A 298 20.16 17.40 6.55
N GLN A 299 19.11 17.50 7.37
CA GLN A 299 19.22 17.45 8.83
C GLN A 299 18.81 16.10 9.40
N SER A 300 17.82 15.46 8.81
CA SER A 300 17.26 14.17 9.22
C SER A 300 17.81 12.98 8.44
N TYR A 301 18.63 13.24 7.41
CA TYR A 301 19.19 12.23 6.52
C TYR A 301 18.09 11.33 5.93
N GLY A 302 17.00 11.94 5.46
CA GLY A 302 15.87 11.23 4.85
C GLY A 302 14.97 10.50 5.84
N ASN A 303 15.17 10.61 7.15
CA ASN A 303 14.29 9.97 8.15
C ASN A 303 13.02 10.77 8.43
N LEU A 304 12.98 12.04 8.03
CA LEU A 304 11.79 12.87 8.15
C LEU A 304 11.10 12.96 6.78
N SER A 305 10.06 12.14 6.60
CA SER A 305 9.24 12.13 5.39
C SER A 305 7.75 12.18 5.75
N PHE A 306 6.96 12.85 4.91
CA PHE A 306 5.50 12.79 4.96
C PHE A 306 4.91 12.74 3.55
N LYS A 307 3.67 12.26 3.44
CA LYS A 307 2.91 12.24 2.19
C LYS A 307 1.76 13.24 2.23
N VAL A 308 1.41 13.80 1.08
CA VAL A 308 0.17 14.54 0.86
C VAL A 308 -0.48 13.93 -0.38
N LYS A 309 -1.73 13.50 -0.27
CA LYS A 309 -2.46 12.81 -1.34
C LYS A 309 -3.55 13.72 -1.88
N GLY A 310 -3.86 13.62 -3.16
CA GLY A 310 -5.00 14.29 -3.76
C GLY A 310 -6.34 13.82 -3.16
N GLU A 311 -7.39 14.60 -3.39
CA GLU A 311 -8.73 14.35 -2.85
C GLU A 311 -9.29 12.98 -3.27
N MET A 312 -9.04 12.56 -4.51
CA MET A 312 -9.50 11.29 -5.08
C MET A 312 -8.81 10.07 -4.42
N HIS A 313 -7.65 10.28 -3.80
CA HIS A 313 -6.83 9.24 -3.18
C HIS A 313 -6.76 9.35 -1.65
N ALA A 314 -7.54 10.27 -1.07
CA ALA A 314 -7.68 10.41 0.37
C ALA A 314 -8.43 9.19 0.95
N VAL A 315 -8.05 8.79 2.17
CA VAL A 315 -8.70 7.69 2.91
C VAL A 315 -9.73 8.21 3.92
N THR A 316 -9.85 9.52 4.08
CA THR A 316 -10.83 10.18 4.93
C THR A 316 -11.63 11.25 4.19
N LYS A 317 -12.82 11.57 4.69
CA LYS A 317 -13.68 12.63 4.14
C LYS A 317 -13.25 14.01 4.65
N GLY A 318 -12.29 14.67 4.01
CA GLY A 318 -11.83 16.00 4.46
C GLY A 318 -10.88 16.75 3.51
N GLY A 319 -10.59 16.18 2.34
CA GLY A 319 -9.67 16.76 1.36
C GLY A 319 -8.25 16.19 1.44
N PRO A 320 -7.28 16.81 0.75
CA PRO A 320 -5.95 16.22 0.50
C PRO A 320 -5.02 16.26 1.71
N MET A 321 -5.41 17.00 2.75
CA MET A 321 -4.66 17.15 3.99
C MET A 321 -5.60 17.51 5.12
N ALA A 322 -5.59 16.71 6.18
CA ALA A 322 -6.34 17.02 7.40
C ALA A 322 -5.81 18.31 8.05
N PRO A 323 -6.67 19.09 8.73
CA PRO A 323 -6.23 20.26 9.49
C PRO A 323 -5.13 19.89 10.50
N ILE A 324 -4.20 20.81 10.77
CA ILE A 324 -3.12 20.60 11.76
C ILE A 324 -3.67 20.31 13.16
N ALA A 325 -4.87 20.79 13.47
CA ALA A 325 -5.63 20.38 14.65
C ALA A 325 -6.51 19.18 14.27
N ALA A 326 -6.43 18.09 15.04
CA ALA A 326 -7.27 16.92 14.77
C ALA A 326 -8.75 17.32 14.82
N GLU A 327 -9.52 16.85 13.85
CA GLU A 327 -10.95 17.12 13.75
C GLU A 327 -11.70 16.61 14.99
N ARG A 328 -12.84 17.25 15.27
CA ARG A 328 -13.71 16.89 16.38
C ARG A 328 -15.06 16.48 15.82
N PHE A 329 -15.48 15.26 16.15
CA PHE A 329 -16.77 14.70 15.77
C PHE A 329 -17.70 14.66 16.98
N ASP A 330 -18.97 14.99 16.76
CA ASP A 330 -20.00 14.98 17.80
C ASP A 330 -20.60 13.59 18.03
N SER A 331 -20.42 12.66 17.08
CA SER A 331 -20.94 11.30 17.18
C SER A 331 -20.01 10.24 16.58
N ILE A 332 -20.15 9.00 17.09
CA ILE A 332 -19.43 7.83 16.56
C ILE A 332 -19.81 7.59 15.09
N ARG A 333 -21.08 7.79 14.73
CA ARG A 333 -21.56 7.58 13.37
C ARG A 333 -20.83 8.48 12.38
N ASP A 334 -20.69 9.77 12.71
CA ASP A 334 -20.07 10.74 11.81
C ASP A 334 -18.55 10.48 11.68
N PHE A 335 -17.89 10.09 12.78
CA PHE A 335 -16.49 9.64 12.74
C PHE A 335 -16.30 8.38 11.87
N VAL A 336 -17.17 7.38 12.00
CA VAL A 336 -17.10 6.15 11.20
C VAL A 336 -17.38 6.45 9.72
N GLU A 337 -18.28 7.37 9.41
CA GLU A 337 -18.48 7.83 8.04
C GLU A 337 -17.28 8.57 7.46
N TYR A 338 -16.57 9.31 8.28
CA TYR A 338 -15.34 10.01 7.91
C TYR A 338 -14.16 9.04 7.70
N ALA A 339 -13.98 8.08 8.60
CA ALA A 339 -12.80 7.22 8.64
C ALA A 339 -12.94 5.94 7.79
N CYS A 340 -14.12 5.32 7.72
CA CYS A 340 -14.31 4.07 6.99
C CYS A 340 -14.77 4.36 5.55
N THR A 341 -13.87 4.86 4.71
CA THR A 341 -14.12 5.14 3.29
C THR A 341 -13.90 3.90 2.42
N ASP A 342 -14.49 3.87 1.22
CA ASP A 342 -14.25 2.81 0.24
C ASP A 342 -12.76 2.69 -0.11
N ASN A 343 -12.04 3.81 -0.19
CA ASN A 343 -10.59 3.82 -0.42
C ASN A 343 -9.81 3.09 0.67
N ARG A 344 -10.20 3.25 1.94
CA ARG A 344 -9.56 2.53 3.05
C ARG A 344 -9.92 1.04 3.03
N MET A 345 -11.15 0.68 2.69
CA MET A 345 -11.57 -0.71 2.52
C MET A 345 -10.82 -1.40 1.37
N ASN A 346 -10.71 -0.73 0.21
CA ASN A 346 -9.95 -1.25 -0.94
C ASN A 346 -8.46 -1.46 -0.60
N GLN A 347 -7.84 -0.58 0.19
CA GLN A 347 -6.46 -0.78 0.64
C GLN A 347 -6.30 -2.00 1.56
N ALA A 348 -7.32 -2.34 2.34
CA ALA A 348 -7.32 -3.57 3.14
C ALA A 348 -7.45 -4.82 2.27
N LEU A 349 -8.20 -4.76 1.15
CA LEU A 349 -8.22 -5.84 0.15
C LEU A 349 -6.87 -5.98 -0.56
N ASP A 350 -6.25 -4.86 -0.95
CA ASP A 350 -4.90 -4.85 -1.54
C ASP A 350 -3.88 -5.50 -0.59
N TYR A 351 -4.01 -5.26 0.72
CA TYR A 351 -3.20 -5.91 1.73
C TYR A 351 -3.38 -7.44 1.75
N LEU A 352 -4.63 -7.95 1.73
CA LEU A 352 -4.88 -9.40 1.67
C LEU A 352 -4.19 -10.04 0.46
N CYS A 353 -4.38 -9.43 -0.72
CA CYS A 353 -3.74 -9.87 -1.95
C CYS A 353 -2.20 -9.86 -1.83
N GLU A 354 -1.63 -8.81 -1.25
CA GLU A 354 -0.18 -8.69 -1.06
C GLU A 354 0.37 -9.83 -0.18
N ILE A 355 -0.35 -10.19 0.88
CA ILE A 355 0.04 -11.29 1.79
C ILE A 355 -0.41 -12.68 1.30
N GLN A 356 -0.84 -12.78 0.03
CA GLN A 356 -1.24 -14.03 -0.64
C GLN A 356 -2.47 -14.70 -0.01
N LEU A 357 -3.40 -13.89 0.51
CA LEU A 357 -4.71 -14.35 0.95
C LEU A 357 -5.77 -13.98 -0.10
N GLU A 358 -6.68 -14.92 -0.33
CA GLU A 358 -7.84 -14.71 -1.21
C GLU A 358 -8.90 -13.85 -0.51
N ILE A 359 -9.70 -13.13 -1.30
CA ILE A 359 -10.80 -12.30 -0.79
C ILE A 359 -12.00 -13.22 -0.51
N GLU A 360 -11.94 -13.89 0.64
CA GLU A 360 -12.94 -14.85 1.11
C GLU A 360 -13.34 -14.54 2.56
N MET A 361 -14.50 -15.05 2.98
CA MET A 361 -15.03 -14.82 4.33
C MET A 361 -14.10 -15.34 5.43
N GLU A 362 -13.35 -16.39 5.16
CA GLU A 362 -12.33 -16.98 6.03
C GLU A 362 -11.20 -15.99 6.37
N ASN A 363 -10.94 -15.04 5.48
CA ASN A 363 -9.90 -14.01 5.64
C ASN A 363 -10.46 -12.66 6.13
N PHE A 364 -11.76 -12.58 6.43
CA PHE A 364 -12.43 -11.36 6.90
C PHE A 364 -11.78 -10.79 8.17
N ASP A 365 -11.40 -11.63 9.12
CA ASP A 365 -10.77 -11.18 10.37
C ASP A 365 -9.45 -10.44 10.08
N THR A 366 -8.67 -10.91 9.10
CA THR A 366 -7.41 -10.26 8.70
C THR A 366 -7.65 -8.91 8.03
N PHE A 367 -8.68 -8.81 7.19
CA PHE A 367 -9.14 -7.55 6.60
C PHE A 367 -9.56 -6.54 7.66
N LEU A 368 -10.39 -6.96 8.62
CA LEU A 368 -10.89 -6.10 9.69
C LEU A 368 -9.77 -5.65 10.64
N GLU A 369 -8.85 -6.54 10.98
CA GLU A 369 -7.67 -6.22 11.81
C GLU A 369 -6.82 -5.13 11.16
N TRP A 370 -6.59 -5.22 9.84
CA TRP A 370 -5.84 -4.21 9.09
C TRP A 370 -6.52 -2.83 9.16
N ILE A 371 -7.84 -2.77 8.90
CA ILE A 371 -8.60 -1.51 8.94
C ILE A 371 -8.54 -0.87 10.33
N ILE A 372 -8.74 -1.68 11.37
CA ILE A 372 -8.68 -1.22 12.75
C ILE A 372 -7.28 -0.69 13.08
N ALA A 373 -6.23 -1.37 12.63
CA ALA A 373 -4.86 -0.94 12.86
C ALA A 373 -4.56 0.38 12.13
N ASP A 374 -4.99 0.52 10.88
CA ASP A 374 -4.82 1.74 10.08
C ASP A 374 -5.56 2.93 10.71
N ILE A 375 -6.84 2.78 11.06
CA ILE A 375 -7.63 3.83 11.73
C ILE A 375 -7.02 4.20 13.08
N LYS A 376 -6.61 3.23 13.90
CA LYS A 376 -5.94 3.54 15.17
C LYS A 376 -4.67 4.34 14.94
N LYS A 377 -3.89 3.99 13.93
CA LYS A 377 -2.64 4.69 13.66
C LYS A 377 -2.88 6.13 13.18
N GLU A 378 -3.79 6.34 12.24
CA GLU A 378 -4.02 7.66 11.63
C GLU A 378 -4.97 8.56 12.46
N GLU A 379 -5.92 7.99 13.21
CA GLU A 379 -7.03 8.75 13.82
C GLU A 379 -7.06 8.72 15.35
N THR A 380 -6.03 8.20 16.02
CA THR A 380 -5.99 8.18 17.50
C THR A 380 -6.20 9.57 18.11
N ASN A 381 -5.59 10.61 17.53
CA ASN A 381 -5.73 11.97 18.02
C ASN A 381 -7.14 12.53 17.78
N THR A 382 -7.73 12.25 16.61
CA THR A 382 -9.11 12.61 16.24
C THR A 382 -10.13 11.99 17.21
N ILE A 383 -9.99 10.69 17.51
CA ILE A 383 -10.87 9.96 18.45
C ILE A 383 -10.78 10.58 19.85
N LYS A 384 -9.56 10.85 20.33
CA LYS A 384 -9.33 11.48 21.64
C LYS A 384 -9.92 12.88 21.72
N ASN A 385 -9.68 13.73 20.71
CA ASN A 385 -10.19 15.10 20.66
C ASN A 385 -11.72 15.15 20.57
N SER A 386 -12.32 14.12 19.97
CA SER A 386 -13.76 13.94 19.87
C SER A 386 -14.41 13.39 21.15
N ASN A 387 -13.62 13.03 22.17
CA ASN A 387 -14.08 12.36 23.39
C ASN A 387 -14.92 11.09 23.11
N LEU A 388 -14.65 10.40 22.00
CA LEU A 388 -15.38 9.20 21.62
C LEU A 388 -14.82 7.98 22.37
N ASN A 389 -15.72 7.10 22.80
CA ASN A 389 -15.32 5.85 23.43
C ASN A 389 -14.68 4.92 22.39
N LEU A 390 -13.40 4.58 22.58
CA LEU A 390 -12.65 3.76 21.63
C LEU A 390 -13.31 2.39 21.37
N LYS A 391 -13.87 1.75 22.40
CA LYS A 391 -14.50 0.43 22.26
C LYS A 391 -15.74 0.51 21.38
N ASP A 392 -16.56 1.53 21.59
CA ASP A 392 -17.79 1.73 20.81
C ASP A 392 -17.47 2.14 19.36
N VAL A 393 -16.44 2.96 19.17
CA VAL A 393 -15.91 3.29 17.83
C VAL A 393 -15.45 2.03 17.10
N MET A 394 -14.66 1.17 17.74
CA MET A 394 -14.21 -0.09 17.12
C MET A 394 -15.39 -1.00 16.75
N CYS A 395 -16.40 -1.11 17.62
CA CYS A 395 -17.59 -1.90 17.33
C CYS A 395 -18.36 -1.35 16.10
N ALA A 396 -18.47 -0.03 15.98
CA ALA A 396 -19.12 0.60 14.84
C ALA A 396 -18.32 0.45 13.53
N ILE A 397 -16.97 0.54 13.60
CA ILE A 397 -16.08 0.24 12.47
C ILE A 397 -16.29 -1.18 11.99
N SER A 398 -16.27 -2.17 12.89
CA SER A 398 -16.46 -3.58 12.54
C SER A 398 -17.78 -3.80 11.80
N ARG A 399 -18.89 -3.25 12.30
CA ARG A 399 -20.19 -3.39 11.63
C ARG A 399 -20.19 -2.83 10.21
N LYS A 400 -19.63 -1.64 10.01
CA LYS A 400 -19.56 -1.02 8.67
C LYS A 400 -18.66 -1.81 7.73
N ALA A 401 -17.50 -2.26 8.23
CA ALA A 401 -16.56 -3.08 7.46
C ALA A 401 -17.16 -4.45 7.05
N THR A 402 -17.93 -5.10 7.94
CA THR A 402 -18.64 -6.34 7.64
C THR A 402 -19.63 -6.16 6.49
N VAL A 403 -20.53 -5.17 6.58
CA VAL A 403 -21.53 -4.90 5.54
C VAL A 403 -20.85 -4.63 4.19
N TRP A 404 -19.81 -3.80 4.20
CA TRP A 404 -19.07 -3.46 2.98
C TRP A 404 -18.38 -4.68 2.36
N PHE A 405 -17.74 -5.52 3.17
CA PHE A 405 -17.03 -6.71 2.70
C PHE A 405 -18.00 -7.76 2.13
N GLU A 406 -19.14 -7.98 2.79
CA GLU A 406 -20.20 -8.88 2.31
C GLU A 406 -20.77 -8.42 0.96
N GLU A 407 -21.07 -7.13 0.80
CA GLU A 407 -21.52 -6.56 -0.47
C GLU A 407 -20.46 -6.73 -1.57
N HIS A 408 -19.18 -6.52 -1.25
CA HIS A 408 -18.08 -6.69 -2.20
C HIS A 408 -17.92 -8.15 -2.64
N PHE A 409 -17.99 -9.09 -1.69
CA PHE A 409 -17.91 -10.52 -1.96
C PHE A 409 -19.08 -11.00 -2.83
N LEU A 410 -20.31 -10.62 -2.49
CA LEU A 410 -21.51 -11.00 -3.25
C LEU A 410 -21.48 -10.48 -4.68
N ASN A 411 -20.97 -9.27 -4.91
CA ASN A 411 -20.89 -8.69 -6.25
C ASN A 411 -19.79 -9.32 -7.12
N ASN A 412 -18.67 -9.74 -6.53
CA ASN A 412 -17.60 -10.43 -7.27
C ASN A 412 -17.87 -11.93 -7.49
N SER A 413 -18.77 -12.54 -6.72
CA SER A 413 -19.17 -13.96 -6.88
C SER A 413 -20.09 -14.21 -8.09
N VAL A 414 -20.59 -13.14 -8.72
CA VAL A 414 -21.59 -13.18 -9.81
C VAL A 414 -20.98 -12.83 -11.18
N GLN A 415 -19.69 -12.48 -11.23
CA GLN A 415 -18.91 -12.28 -12.46
C GLN A 415 -17.94 -13.45 -12.66
#